data_AF-A0A9D3BLD1-F1
#
_entry.id   AF-A0A9D3BLD1-F1
#
_cell.length_a   1.000
_cell.length_b   1.000
_cell.length_c   1.000
_cell.angle_alpha   90.00
_cell.angle_beta   90.00
_cell.angle_gamma   90.00
#
_symmetry.space_group_name_H-M   'P 1'
#
loop_
_entity.id
_entity.type
_entity.pdbx_description
1 polymer ?
#
loop_
_entity_poly.entity_id
_entity_poly.type
_entity_poly.pdbx_seq_one_letter_code
_entity_poly.pdbx_strand_id
1 'polypeptide(L)'
;MFLFHQLVISTNSKKKKMSHRDRGLNTFQFRPHCGEAGSITHLVSAFLTADNISHGLNLKMSPVLQYLYYLGQVPIAMSPLSNNSLFLQYSKNPLRDFLQKGLCVSLSTDDPMQFHYTKEALMEEYAIAAQLWKLSTCDLCEIARNSVLQSGLSHQVEIRHTE
;
A
#
# COMPACT_ATOMS: atom_id res chain seq x y z
N MET A 1 17.13 -5.42 13.83
CA MET A 1 16.17 -6.54 13.98
C MET A 1 15.18 -6.62 12.81
N PHE A 2 14.49 -5.54 12.43
CA PHE A 2 13.51 -5.52 11.33
C PHE A 2 14.08 -6.00 9.98
N LEU A 3 15.21 -5.44 9.53
CA LEU A 3 15.87 -5.84 8.27
C LEU A 3 16.15 -7.35 8.17
N PHE A 4 16.66 -7.94 9.25
CA PHE A 4 16.94 -9.36 9.30
C PHE A 4 15.65 -10.18 9.19
N HIS A 5 14.60 -9.78 9.90
CA HIS A 5 13.31 -10.44 9.84
C HIS A 5 12.69 -10.37 8.44
N GLN A 6 12.73 -9.18 7.81
CA GLN A 6 12.26 -8.93 6.45
C GLN A 6 12.96 -9.85 5.43
N LEU A 7 14.29 -9.94 5.51
CA LEU A 7 15.09 -10.75 4.60
C LEU A 7 14.83 -12.25 4.77
N VAL A 8 14.76 -12.73 6.02
CA VAL A 8 14.48 -14.14 6.31
C VAL A 8 13.07 -14.52 5.84
N ILE A 9 12.06 -13.69 6.13
CA ILE A 9 10.70 -13.95 5.66
C ILE A 9 10.64 -13.90 4.13
N SER A 10 11.22 -12.88 3.50
CA SER A 10 11.17 -12.76 2.03
C SER A 10 11.84 -13.94 1.34
N THR A 11 13.01 -14.38 1.80
CA THR A 11 13.72 -15.53 1.23
C THR A 11 12.91 -16.82 1.36
N ASN A 12 12.31 -17.07 2.53
CA ASN A 12 11.44 -18.23 2.74
C ASN A 12 10.16 -18.16 1.89
N SER A 13 9.54 -16.99 1.81
CA SER A 13 8.36 -16.75 0.97
C SER A 13 8.67 -16.98 -0.51
N LYS A 14 9.81 -16.50 -1.01
CA LYS A 14 10.25 -16.72 -2.40
C LYS A 14 10.49 -18.20 -2.71
N LYS A 15 11.18 -18.93 -1.82
CA LYS A 15 11.39 -20.39 -1.98
C LYS A 15 10.07 -21.15 -2.01
N LYS A 16 9.16 -20.83 -1.08
CA LYS A 16 7.84 -21.49 -1.00
C LYS A 16 6.97 -21.16 -2.21
N LYS A 17 7.00 -19.90 -2.69
CA LYS A 17 6.33 -19.44 -3.90
C LYS A 17 6.78 -20.23 -5.13
N MET A 18 8.08 -20.43 -5.30
CA MET A 18 8.65 -21.24 -6.38
C MET A 18 8.16 -22.69 -6.32
N SER A 19 8.25 -23.33 -5.15
CA SER A 19 7.78 -24.71 -4.97
C SER A 19 6.28 -24.88 -5.22
N HIS A 20 5.44 -23.89 -4.88
CA HIS A 20 4.00 -23.94 -5.18
C HIS A 20 3.75 -23.84 -6.68
N ARG A 21 4.48 -22.96 -7.39
CA ARG A 21 4.39 -22.83 -8.85
C ARG A 21 4.73 -24.14 -9.55
N ASP A 22 5.83 -24.79 -9.15
CA ASP A 22 6.26 -26.05 -9.76
C ASP A 22 5.24 -27.19 -9.56
N ARG A 23 4.40 -27.08 -8.53
CA ARG A 23 3.34 -28.04 -8.19
C ARG A 23 1.96 -27.64 -8.70
N GLY A 24 1.83 -26.54 -9.45
CA GLY A 24 0.55 -26.03 -9.92
C GLY A 24 -0.38 -25.54 -8.79
N LEU A 25 0.18 -25.16 -7.64
CA LEU A 25 -0.57 -24.66 -6.48
C LEU A 25 -0.63 -23.13 -6.47
N ASN A 26 -1.63 -22.58 -5.75
CA ASN A 26 -1.74 -21.14 -5.53
C ASN A 26 -0.49 -20.58 -4.84
N THR A 27 -0.06 -19.41 -5.29
CA THR A 27 1.09 -18.69 -4.73
C THR A 27 0.67 -17.58 -3.78
N PHE A 28 1.61 -17.15 -2.95
CA PHE A 28 1.42 -16.02 -2.03
C PHE A 28 2.29 -14.84 -2.45
N GLN A 29 1.91 -13.65 -2.00
CA GLN A 29 2.66 -12.41 -2.19
C GLN A 29 3.19 -11.91 -0.84
N PHE A 30 4.37 -11.28 -0.85
CA PHE A 30 4.96 -10.71 0.35
C PHE A 30 4.59 -9.22 0.47
N ARG A 31 3.77 -8.91 1.48
CA ARG A 31 3.08 -7.62 1.67
C ARG A 31 3.32 -7.07 3.08
N PRO A 32 4.54 -6.64 3.41
CA PRO A 32 4.89 -6.15 4.74
C PRO A 32 4.19 -4.83 5.09
N HIS A 33 3.80 -4.69 6.36
CA HIS A 33 3.62 -3.39 6.97
C HIS A 33 5.00 -2.70 7.06
N CYS A 34 5.18 -1.56 6.39
CA CYS A 34 6.49 -0.92 6.31
C CYS A 34 6.41 0.60 6.16
N GLY A 35 7.22 1.30 6.96
CA GLY A 35 7.40 2.74 6.82
C GLY A 35 6.29 3.58 7.42
N GLU A 36 5.43 3.02 8.27
CA GLU A 36 4.56 3.80 9.15
C GLU A 36 5.36 4.57 10.21
N ALA A 37 6.29 3.88 10.85
CA ALA A 37 7.25 4.41 11.81
C ALA A 37 8.62 3.73 11.68
N GLY A 38 9.63 4.25 12.41
CA GLY A 38 10.97 3.69 12.44
C GLY A 38 11.89 4.16 11.31
N SER A 39 12.92 3.38 11.00
CA SER A 39 14.00 3.77 10.09
C SER A 39 13.61 3.67 8.61
N ILE A 40 14.14 4.58 7.78
CA ILE A 40 13.98 4.57 6.32
C ILE A 40 14.53 3.28 5.68
N THR A 41 15.47 2.60 6.34
CA THR A 41 16.06 1.35 5.83
C THR A 41 15.04 0.23 5.70
N HIS A 42 13.93 0.27 6.46
CA HIS A 42 12.83 -0.66 6.32
C HIS A 42 12.24 -0.58 4.91
N LEU A 43 11.99 0.64 4.40
CA LEU A 43 11.45 0.88 3.06
C LEU A 43 12.44 0.47 1.97
N VAL A 44 13.74 0.70 2.17
CA VAL A 44 14.77 0.22 1.23
C VAL A 44 14.73 -1.30 1.11
N SER A 45 14.63 -2.01 2.23
CA SER A 45 14.53 -3.47 2.20
C SER A 45 13.22 -3.97 1.61
N ALA A 46 12.10 -3.29 1.89
CA ALA A 46 10.81 -3.64 1.32
C ALA A 46 10.83 -3.46 -0.20
N PHE A 47 11.38 -2.35 -0.72
CA PHE A 47 11.55 -2.13 -2.15
C PHE A 47 12.27 -3.28 -2.86
N LEU A 48 13.32 -3.83 -2.25
CA LEU A 48 14.11 -4.93 -2.84
C LEU A 48 13.43 -6.30 -2.76
N THR A 49 12.48 -6.48 -1.84
CA THR A 49 12.05 -7.83 -1.41
C THR A 49 10.56 -8.08 -1.44
N ALA A 50 9.73 -7.04 -1.39
CA ALA A 50 8.28 -7.09 -1.27
C ALA A 50 7.59 -6.90 -2.61
N ASP A 51 6.39 -7.48 -2.73
CA ASP A 51 5.52 -7.30 -3.89
C ASP A 51 4.69 -6.00 -3.75
N ASN A 52 4.36 -5.57 -2.52
CA ASN A 52 3.76 -4.28 -2.19
C ASN A 52 3.98 -3.95 -0.71
N ILE A 53 3.62 -2.74 -0.27
CA ILE A 53 3.76 -2.31 1.12
C ILE A 53 2.45 -1.72 1.69
N SER A 54 2.30 -1.77 3.01
CA SER A 54 1.29 -0.99 3.74
C SER A 54 1.93 0.19 4.48
N HIS A 55 1.20 1.31 4.57
CA HIS A 55 1.50 2.61 5.18
C HIS A 55 2.47 3.49 4.38
N GLY A 56 3.77 3.18 4.34
CA GLY A 56 4.72 3.95 3.53
C GLY A 56 4.90 5.43 3.88
N LEU A 57 4.41 5.92 5.04
CA LEU A 57 4.45 7.33 5.44
C LEU A 57 5.84 7.96 5.37
N ASN A 58 6.87 7.22 5.80
CA ASN A 58 8.25 7.68 5.84
C ASN A 58 8.88 7.87 4.45
N LEU A 59 8.23 7.44 3.35
CA LEU A 59 8.68 7.76 1.99
C LEU A 59 8.74 9.28 1.75
N LYS A 60 7.90 10.07 2.45
CA LYS A 60 7.93 11.54 2.36
C LYS A 60 9.27 12.15 2.78
N MET A 61 10.06 11.42 3.58
CA MET A 61 11.35 11.87 4.10
C MET A 61 12.50 11.62 3.12
N SER A 62 12.30 10.82 2.07
CA SER A 62 13.35 10.46 1.10
C SER A 62 12.84 10.58 -0.34
N PRO A 63 13.12 11.72 -1.01
CA PRO A 63 12.77 11.90 -2.43
C PRO A 63 13.36 10.83 -3.34
N VAL A 64 14.57 10.34 -3.03
CA VAL A 64 15.24 9.28 -3.80
C VAL A 64 14.44 7.98 -3.73
N LEU A 65 14.00 7.59 -2.54
CA LEU A 65 13.24 6.36 -2.37
C LEU A 65 11.84 6.50 -2.96
N GLN A 66 11.21 7.66 -2.80
CA GLN A 66 9.95 7.97 -3.46
C GLN A 66 10.05 7.80 -4.99
N TYR A 67 11.13 8.28 -5.60
CA TYR A 67 11.38 8.13 -7.03
C TYR A 67 11.58 6.68 -7.44
N LEU A 68 12.27 5.87 -6.63
CA LEU A 68 12.42 4.43 -6.88
C LEU A 68 11.07 3.70 -6.84
N TYR A 69 10.21 4.02 -5.86
CA TYR A 69 8.86 3.45 -5.76
C TYR A 69 7.98 3.84 -6.94
N TYR A 70 8.12 5.08 -7.42
CA TYR A 70 7.48 5.53 -8.65
C TYR A 70 7.96 4.74 -9.88
N LEU A 71 9.27 4.62 -10.09
CA LEU A 71 9.82 3.88 -11.24
C LEU A 71 9.46 2.39 -11.21
N GLY A 72 9.51 1.78 -10.02
CA GLY A 72 9.15 0.38 -9.83
C GLY A 72 7.65 0.11 -9.80
N GLN A 73 6.82 1.16 -9.78
CA GLN A 73 5.37 1.08 -9.61
C GLN A 73 4.97 0.14 -8.46
N VAL A 74 5.70 0.23 -7.34
CA VAL A 74 5.47 -0.62 -6.16
C VAL A 74 4.21 -0.14 -5.45
N PRO A 75 3.16 -0.96 -5.31
CA PRO A 75 1.90 -0.52 -4.71
C PRO A 75 2.04 -0.20 -3.21
N ILE A 76 1.35 0.85 -2.78
CA ILE A 76 1.35 1.35 -1.40
C ILE A 76 -0.10 1.47 -0.93
N ALA A 77 -0.52 0.60 0.01
CA ALA A 77 -1.81 0.74 0.68
C ALA A 77 -1.66 1.69 1.87
N MET A 78 -2.45 2.75 1.93
CA MET A 78 -2.40 3.77 2.97
C MET A 78 -3.73 3.85 3.70
N SER A 79 -3.69 4.07 5.02
CA SER A 79 -4.88 4.18 5.88
C SER A 79 -4.91 5.52 6.63
N PRO A 80 -5.34 6.61 5.97
CA PRO A 80 -5.25 7.96 6.52
C PRO A 80 -5.94 8.17 7.88
N LEU A 81 -7.09 7.55 8.15
CA LEU A 81 -7.78 7.71 9.46
C LEU A 81 -7.03 7.01 10.59
N SER A 82 -6.52 5.80 10.35
CA SER A 82 -5.64 5.11 11.30
C SER A 82 -4.39 5.95 11.58
N ASN A 83 -3.73 6.41 10.51
CA ASN A 83 -2.52 7.22 10.64
C ASN A 83 -2.79 8.55 11.39
N ASN A 84 -3.97 9.16 11.18
CA ASN A 84 -4.42 10.36 11.90
C ASN A 84 -4.53 10.15 13.40
N SER A 85 -4.99 8.97 13.81
CA SER A 85 -5.23 8.67 15.22
C SER A 85 -3.93 8.39 15.99
N LEU A 86 -2.87 7.97 15.31
CA LEU A 86 -1.66 7.44 15.95
C LEU A 86 -0.36 8.21 15.65
N PHE A 87 -0.15 8.69 14.43
CA PHE A 87 1.19 9.09 13.97
C PHE A 87 1.30 10.51 13.42
N LEU A 88 0.29 11.00 12.70
CA LEU A 88 0.33 12.34 12.09
C LEU A 88 -1.06 12.86 11.77
N GLN A 89 -1.26 14.17 11.90
CA GLN A 89 -2.50 14.82 11.48
C GLN A 89 -2.89 14.47 10.03
N TYR A 90 -4.18 14.25 9.79
CA TYR A 90 -4.74 13.83 8.49
C TYR A 90 -4.29 14.71 7.33
N SER A 91 -4.27 16.03 7.53
CA SER A 91 -3.85 17.01 6.52
C SER A 91 -2.37 16.90 6.12
N LYS A 92 -1.54 16.25 6.96
CA LYS A 92 -0.11 16.01 6.70
C LYS A 92 0.17 14.62 6.13
N ASN A 93 -0.86 13.83 5.87
CA ASN A 93 -0.69 12.52 5.24
C ASN A 93 -0.24 12.69 3.79
N PRO A 94 0.81 11.98 3.33
CA PRO A 94 1.40 12.20 2.02
C PRO A 94 0.63 11.52 0.87
N LEU A 95 -0.50 10.85 1.13
CA LEU A 95 -1.27 10.12 0.10
C LEU A 95 -1.59 11.00 -1.11
N ARG A 96 -2.12 12.21 -0.89
CA ARG A 96 -2.43 13.15 -1.98
C ARG A 96 -1.20 13.50 -2.80
N ASP A 97 -0.08 13.79 -2.14
CA ASP A 97 1.18 14.13 -2.81
C ASP A 97 1.75 12.95 -3.59
N PHE A 98 1.57 11.73 -3.07
CA PHE A 98 2.01 10.50 -3.72
C PHE A 98 1.19 10.21 -4.97
N LEU A 99 -0.14 10.38 -4.89
CA LEU A 99 -1.03 10.27 -6.05
C LEU A 99 -0.64 11.28 -7.13
N GLN A 100 -0.44 12.56 -6.78
CA GLN A 100 -0.06 13.61 -7.74
C GLN A 100 1.31 13.36 -8.40
N LYS A 101 2.20 12.64 -7.72
CA LYS A 101 3.50 12.22 -8.25
C LYS A 101 3.41 10.93 -9.07
N GLY A 102 2.23 10.33 -9.23
CA GLY A 102 2.00 9.11 -10.01
C GLY A 102 2.48 7.83 -9.31
N LEU A 103 2.61 7.83 -7.98
CA LEU A 103 2.84 6.59 -7.24
C LEU A 103 1.56 5.76 -7.22
N CYS A 104 1.71 4.44 -7.29
CA CYS A 104 0.61 3.48 -7.18
C CYS A 104 0.13 3.40 -5.72
N VAL A 105 -0.74 4.33 -5.33
CA VAL A 105 -1.33 4.40 -3.99
C VAL A 105 -2.78 3.92 -3.99
N SER A 106 -3.17 3.26 -2.91
CA SER A 106 -4.54 2.84 -2.64
C SER A 106 -4.97 3.20 -1.21
N LEU A 107 -6.28 3.30 -0.99
CA LEU A 107 -6.86 3.51 0.33
C LEU A 107 -7.20 2.16 0.99
N SER A 108 -6.88 2.05 2.28
CA SER A 108 -7.23 0.93 3.15
C SER A 108 -7.76 1.43 4.50
N THR A 109 -8.44 0.56 5.25
CA THR A 109 -9.08 0.92 6.53
C THR A 109 -8.23 0.61 7.76
N ASP A 110 -7.18 -0.20 7.62
CA ASP A 110 -6.42 -0.76 8.75
C ASP A 110 -7.35 -1.51 9.74
N ASP A 111 -7.69 -0.91 10.88
CA ASP A 111 -8.61 -1.45 11.89
C ASP A 111 -9.97 -0.73 11.86
N PRO A 112 -10.96 -1.18 11.05
CA PRO A 112 -12.21 -0.48 10.86
C PRO A 112 -13.00 -0.28 12.16
N MET A 113 -12.99 -1.28 13.05
CA MET A 113 -13.70 -1.19 14.34
C MET A 113 -13.12 -0.12 15.29
N GLN A 114 -11.85 0.24 15.12
CA GLN A 114 -11.18 1.19 16.00
C GLN A 114 -11.29 2.63 15.48
N PHE A 115 -11.20 2.83 14.17
CA PHE A 115 -11.02 4.16 13.57
C PHE A 115 -12.23 4.70 12.83
N HIS A 116 -13.26 3.89 12.58
CA HIS A 116 -14.41 4.26 11.74
C HIS A 116 -15.69 4.25 12.55
N TYR A 117 -16.60 5.17 12.20
CA TYR A 117 -17.90 5.30 12.88
C TYR A 117 -19.05 4.76 12.04
N THR A 118 -18.85 4.61 10.73
CA THR A 118 -19.88 4.12 9.81
C THR A 118 -19.82 2.61 9.65
N LYS A 119 -20.90 2.02 9.13
CA LYS A 119 -20.94 0.59 8.77
C LYS A 119 -20.04 0.27 7.58
N GLU A 120 -19.81 1.24 6.71
CA GLU A 120 -19.06 1.11 5.47
C GLU A 120 -17.72 1.83 5.60
N ALA A 121 -16.85 1.29 6.47
CA ALA A 121 -15.57 1.90 6.83
C ALA A 121 -14.72 2.35 5.62
N LEU A 122 -14.63 1.53 4.57
CA LEU A 122 -13.87 1.91 3.39
C LEU A 122 -14.51 3.11 2.65
N MET A 123 -15.84 3.16 2.56
CA MET A 123 -16.53 4.30 1.94
C MET A 123 -16.31 5.59 2.75
N GLU A 124 -16.22 5.48 4.07
CA GLU A 124 -15.86 6.59 4.96
C GLU A 124 -14.43 7.12 4.68
N GLU A 125 -13.44 6.24 4.48
CA GLU A 125 -12.09 6.67 4.05
C GLU A 125 -12.12 7.45 2.74
N TYR A 126 -12.80 6.93 1.71
CA TYR A 126 -12.91 7.61 0.42
C TYR A 126 -13.65 8.94 0.54
N ALA A 127 -14.74 9.01 1.31
CA ALA A 127 -15.53 10.22 1.50
C ALA A 127 -14.73 11.33 2.19
N ILE A 128 -14.01 10.98 3.27
CA ILE A 128 -13.20 11.94 4.03
C ILE A 128 -12.00 12.39 3.20
N ALA A 129 -11.32 11.47 2.49
CA ALA A 129 -10.22 11.80 1.60
C ALA A 129 -10.67 12.75 0.47
N ALA A 130 -11.81 12.45 -0.17
CA ALA A 130 -12.39 13.28 -1.21
C ALA A 130 -12.69 14.70 -0.72
N GLN A 131 -13.31 14.82 0.46
CA GLN A 131 -13.70 16.11 1.01
C GLN A 131 -12.50 16.95 1.47
N LEU A 132 -11.55 16.35 2.20
CA LEU A 132 -10.40 17.07 2.78
C LEU A 132 -9.34 17.41 1.74
N TRP A 133 -9.03 16.50 0.81
CA TRP A 133 -8.03 16.72 -0.24
C TRP A 133 -8.60 17.26 -1.54
N LYS A 134 -9.92 17.46 -1.61
CA LYS A 134 -10.65 17.93 -2.80
C LYS A 134 -10.33 17.08 -4.02
N LEU A 135 -10.34 15.75 -3.84
CA LEU A 135 -10.09 14.80 -4.92
C LEU A 135 -11.26 14.81 -5.90
N SER A 136 -10.95 14.79 -7.18
CA SER A 136 -11.93 14.62 -8.25
C SER A 136 -12.44 13.18 -8.31
N THR A 137 -13.55 12.95 -9.02
CA THR A 137 -14.04 11.60 -9.27
C THR A 137 -13.00 10.75 -10.01
N CYS A 138 -12.24 11.36 -10.93
CA CYS A 138 -11.15 10.67 -11.64
C CYS A 138 -10.05 10.21 -10.67
N ASP A 139 -9.64 11.06 -9.73
CA ASP A 139 -8.63 10.73 -8.72
C ASP A 139 -9.09 9.55 -7.84
N LEU A 140 -10.36 9.56 -7.43
CA LEU A 140 -10.93 8.47 -6.63
C LEU A 140 -11.03 7.16 -7.42
N CYS A 141 -11.41 7.24 -8.70
CA CYS A 141 -11.40 6.08 -9.60
C CYS A 141 -9.98 5.54 -9.83
N GLU A 142 -8.97 6.39 -9.91
CA GLU A 142 -7.57 5.98 -10.02
C GLU A 142 -7.09 5.25 -8.77
N ILE A 143 -7.37 5.79 -7.57
CA ILE A 143 -7.08 5.12 -6.29
C ILE A 143 -7.78 3.76 -6.22
N ALA A 144 -9.06 3.71 -6.61
CA ALA A 144 -9.83 2.46 -6.62
C ALA A 144 -9.25 1.44 -7.61
N ARG A 145 -8.88 1.88 -8.82
CA ARG A 145 -8.23 1.03 -9.82
C ARG A 145 -6.90 0.49 -9.31
N ASN A 146 -6.07 1.33 -8.69
CA ASN A 146 -4.81 0.91 -8.08
C ASN A 146 -5.01 -0.13 -6.96
N SER A 147 -6.10 -0.05 -6.21
CA SER A 147 -6.45 -1.06 -5.19
C SER A 147 -6.73 -2.44 -5.81
N VAL A 148 -7.36 -2.49 -6.99
CA VAL A 148 -7.59 -3.72 -7.74
C VAL A 148 -6.29 -4.29 -8.29
N LEU A 149 -5.42 -3.43 -8.85
CA LEU A 149 -4.08 -3.84 -9.30
C LEU A 149 -3.19 -4.35 -8.15
N GLN A 150 -3.35 -3.77 -6.97
CA GLN A 150 -2.68 -4.21 -5.75
C GLN A 150 -3.29 -5.49 -5.16
N SER A 151 -4.48 -5.91 -5.61
CA SER A 151 -5.18 -7.07 -5.06
C SER A 151 -4.44 -8.38 -5.37
N GLY A 152 -4.84 -9.46 -4.69
CA GLY A 152 -4.29 -10.80 -4.94
C GLY A 152 -5.09 -11.59 -5.98
N LEU A 153 -5.94 -10.92 -6.77
CA LEU A 153 -6.87 -11.55 -7.71
C LEU A 153 -6.12 -12.23 -8.87
N SER A 154 -6.78 -13.19 -9.51
CA SER A 154 -6.22 -13.81 -10.71
C SER A 154 -6.22 -12.82 -11.86
N HIS A 155 -5.24 -12.95 -12.77
CA HIS A 155 -5.07 -12.06 -13.91
C HIS A 155 -6.35 -11.93 -14.78
N GLN A 156 -7.17 -12.98 -14.84
CA GLN A 156 -8.43 -12.96 -15.58
C GLN A 156 -9.50 -12.07 -14.92
N VAL A 157 -9.51 -12.00 -13.59
CA VAL A 157 -10.45 -11.17 -12.82
C VAL A 157 -9.95 -9.73 -12.80
N GLU A 158 -8.64 -9.52 -12.73
CA GLU A 158 -8.02 -8.19 -12.76
C GLU A 158 -8.31 -7.44 -14.08
N ILE A 159 -8.15 -8.09 -15.25
CA ILE A 159 -8.49 -7.48 -16.55
C ILE A 159 -9.95 -7.04 -16.60
N ARG A 160 -10.88 -7.91 -16.18
CA ARG A 160 -12.33 -7.62 -16.22
C ARG A 160 -12.77 -6.43 -15.37
N HIS A 161 -11.97 -6.04 -14.38
CA HIS A 161 -12.29 -4.93 -13.47
C HIS A 161 -11.42 -3.69 -13.70
N THR A 162 -10.48 -3.73 -14.65
CA THR A 162 -9.59 -2.61 -14.97
C THR A 162 -9.72 -2.07 -16.39
N GLU A 163 -10.45 -2.78 -17.27
CA GLU A 163 -11.00 -2.31 -18.55
C GLU A 163 -12.36 -1.61 -18.38
#